data_AF-A0A2M8BQU1-F1
#
_entry.id   AF-A0A2M8BQU1-F1
#
_cell.length_a   1.000
_cell.length_b   1.000
_cell.length_c   1.000
_cell.angle_alpha   90.00
_cell.angle_beta   90.00
_cell.angle_gamma   90.00
#
_symmetry.space_group_name_H-M   'P 1'
#
loop_
_entity.id
_entity.type
_entity.pdbx_description
1 polymer ?
#
loop_
_entity_poly.entity_id
_entity_poly.type
_entity_poly.pdbx_seq_one_letter_code
_entity_poly.pdbx_strand_id
1 'polypeptide(L)'
;MTVEPTDFAEMTQFVLEEKEAKKRLAAAEEAIEQWTKRVTMARKHGQTLLAGEAAERVQQEMANRDAATQDLERIANDKQMLRYETRLPGENPGQAFAEQLLGQFDDMGVHGEEYELNKISKDQEADDMLAALKMKLGNKK
;
A
#
# COMPACT_ATOMS: atom_id res chain seq x y z
N MET A 1 14.63 9.02 -23.63
CA MET A 1 14.93 8.43 -22.31
C MET A 1 15.65 7.11 -22.57
N THR A 2 16.96 7.08 -22.34
CA THR A 2 17.76 5.84 -22.35
C THR A 2 17.64 5.22 -20.97
N VAL A 3 17.13 3.99 -20.88
CA VAL A 3 17.13 3.23 -19.63
C VAL A 3 18.58 2.96 -19.28
N GLU A 4 19.03 3.37 -18.09
CA GLU A 4 20.41 3.15 -17.67
C GLU A 4 20.65 1.63 -17.54
N PRO A 5 21.81 1.11 -17.97
CA PRO A 5 22.11 -0.33 -17.93
C PRO A 5 21.98 -0.94 -16.52
N THR A 6 22.16 -0.13 -15.47
CA THR A 6 22.00 -0.50 -14.06
C THR A 6 20.56 -0.83 -13.72
N ASP A 7 19.61 -0.01 -14.14
CA ASP A 7 18.18 -0.20 -13.83
C ASP A 7 17.63 -1.45 -14.53
N PHE A 8 18.14 -1.75 -15.72
CA PHE A 8 17.82 -2.98 -16.44
C PHE A 8 18.33 -4.23 -15.70
N ALA A 9 19.54 -4.18 -15.14
CA ALA A 9 20.11 -5.26 -14.34
C ALA A 9 19.32 -5.50 -13.03
N GLU A 10 18.95 -4.43 -12.32
CA GLU A 10 18.14 -4.52 -11.11
C GLU A 10 16.73 -5.05 -11.38
N MET A 11 16.07 -4.57 -12.45
CA MET A 11 14.77 -5.10 -12.88
C MET A 11 14.85 -6.59 -13.25
N THR A 12 15.92 -7.04 -13.90
CA THR A 12 16.08 -8.46 -14.24
C THR A 12 16.32 -9.31 -13.00
N GLN A 13 17.08 -8.82 -12.02
CA GLN A 13 17.25 -9.48 -10.73
C GLN A 13 15.90 -9.65 -10.02
N PHE A 14 15.09 -8.59 -9.92
CA PHE A 14 13.77 -8.69 -9.30
C PHE A 14 12.81 -9.65 -10.03
N VAL A 15 12.96 -9.85 -11.35
CA VAL A 15 12.19 -10.85 -12.10
C VAL A 15 12.61 -12.28 -11.73
N LEU A 16 13.91 -12.52 -11.54
CA LEU A 16 14.41 -13.82 -11.09
C LEU A 16 13.95 -14.12 -9.66
N GLU A 17 14.10 -13.15 -8.75
CA GLU A 17 13.64 -13.29 -7.36
C GLU A 17 12.13 -13.55 -7.27
N GLU A 18 11.32 -12.85 -8.07
CA GLU A 18 9.87 -13.08 -8.14
C GLU A 18 9.55 -14.51 -8.59
N LYS A 19 10.28 -15.02 -9.60
CA LYS A 19 10.09 -16.39 -10.09
C LYS A 19 10.44 -17.42 -9.02
N GLU A 20 11.49 -17.19 -8.26
CA GLU A 20 11.90 -18.07 -7.17
C GLU A 20 10.90 -18.02 -6.00
N ALA A 21 10.43 -16.85 -5.62
CA ALA A 21 9.40 -16.68 -4.59
C ALA A 21 8.09 -17.36 -5.01
N LYS A 22 7.65 -17.24 -6.27
CA LYS A 22 6.49 -17.98 -6.81
C LYS A 22 6.65 -19.50 -6.74
N LYS A 23 7.85 -20.01 -7.05
CA LYS A 23 8.14 -21.45 -6.91
C LYS A 23 8.07 -21.91 -5.46
N ARG A 24 8.64 -21.13 -4.53
CA ARG A 24 8.56 -21.41 -3.08
C ARG A 24 7.13 -21.42 -2.59
N LEU A 25 6.33 -20.44 -3.02
CA LEU A 25 4.90 -20.36 -2.70
C LEU A 25 4.15 -21.60 -3.17
N ALA A 26 4.27 -21.96 -4.45
CA ALA A 26 3.61 -23.13 -5.01
C ALA A 26 4.03 -24.44 -4.31
N ALA A 27 5.32 -24.59 -4.00
CA ALA A 27 5.81 -25.76 -3.27
C ALA A 27 5.24 -25.84 -1.84
N ALA A 28 5.14 -24.70 -1.14
CA ALA A 28 4.54 -24.64 0.19
C ALA A 28 3.04 -24.98 0.16
N GLU A 29 2.30 -24.46 -0.82
CA GLU A 29 0.87 -24.76 -1.00
C GLU A 29 0.62 -26.26 -1.27
N GLU A 30 1.41 -26.86 -2.16
CA GLU A 30 1.33 -28.30 -2.43
C GLU A 30 1.67 -29.12 -1.17
N ALA A 31 2.73 -28.73 -0.44
CA ALA A 31 3.13 -29.40 0.79
C ALA A 31 2.04 -29.31 1.87
N ILE A 32 1.40 -28.15 2.05
CA ILE A 32 0.27 -27.97 2.97
C ILE A 32 -0.85 -28.96 2.63
N GLU A 33 -1.22 -29.08 1.35
CA GLU A 33 -2.26 -30.01 0.92
C GLU A 33 -1.89 -31.47 1.23
N GLN A 34 -0.64 -31.86 0.98
CA GLN A 34 -0.16 -33.22 1.27
C GLN A 34 -0.14 -33.52 2.77
N TRP A 35 0.39 -32.60 3.59
CA TRP A 35 0.49 -32.79 5.03
C TRP A 35 -0.87 -32.74 5.73
N THR A 36 -1.79 -31.89 5.29
CA THR A 36 -3.17 -31.88 5.82
C THR A 36 -3.88 -33.21 5.55
N LYS A 37 -3.75 -33.78 4.35
CA LYS A 37 -4.24 -35.14 4.05
C LYS A 37 -3.64 -36.17 5.01
N ARG A 38 -2.33 -36.12 5.26
CA ARG A 38 -1.64 -37.01 6.23
C ARG A 38 -2.17 -36.86 7.65
N VAL A 39 -2.42 -35.63 8.12
CA VAL A 39 -3.04 -35.37 9.43
C VAL A 39 -4.42 -36.05 9.50
N THR A 40 -5.25 -35.89 8.48
CA THR A 40 -6.59 -36.49 8.49
C THR A 40 -6.55 -38.02 8.50
N MET A 41 -5.62 -38.62 7.76
CA MET A 41 -5.43 -40.08 7.74
C MET A 41 -4.93 -40.60 9.09
N ALA A 42 -3.90 -39.97 9.66
CA ALA A 42 -3.35 -40.36 10.96
C ALA A 42 -4.42 -40.27 12.07
N ARG A 43 -5.25 -39.22 12.07
CA ARG A 43 -6.38 -39.09 13.00
C ARG A 43 -7.41 -40.20 12.82
N LYS A 44 -7.79 -40.53 11.58
CA LYS A 44 -8.74 -41.62 11.28
C LYS A 44 -8.25 -42.98 11.78
N HIS A 45 -6.94 -43.20 11.77
CA HIS A 45 -6.33 -44.45 12.25
C HIS A 45 -5.94 -44.44 13.74
N GLY A 46 -6.32 -43.41 14.50
CA GLY A 46 -5.99 -43.30 15.92
C GLY A 46 -4.50 -43.08 16.20
N GLN A 47 -3.71 -42.72 15.20
CA GLN A 47 -2.28 -42.45 15.30
C GLN A 47 -2.04 -41.00 15.73
N THR A 48 -2.31 -40.70 17.01
CA THR A 48 -2.30 -39.33 17.55
C THR A 48 -0.94 -38.64 17.47
N LEU A 49 0.15 -39.37 17.71
CA LEU A 49 1.52 -38.83 17.61
C LEU A 49 1.85 -38.40 16.17
N LEU A 50 1.62 -39.28 15.20
CA LEU A 50 1.84 -38.99 13.78
C LEU A 50 0.93 -37.85 13.27
N ALA A 51 -0.30 -37.76 13.79
CA ALA A 51 -1.18 -36.64 13.50
C ALA A 51 -0.66 -35.31 14.05
N GLY A 52 0.02 -35.33 15.21
CA GLY A 52 0.68 -34.17 15.81
C GLY A 52 1.87 -33.72 14.97
N GLU A 53 2.80 -34.62 14.66
CA GLU A 53 3.98 -34.33 13.83
C GLU A 53 3.59 -33.79 12.45
N ALA A 54 2.60 -34.41 11.79
CA ALA A 54 2.12 -33.93 10.50
C ALA A 54 1.44 -32.55 10.61
N ALA A 55 0.80 -32.24 11.74
CA ALA A 55 0.18 -30.92 11.96
C ALA A 55 1.23 -29.84 12.20
N GLU A 56 2.32 -30.14 12.90
CA GLU A 56 3.47 -29.24 13.03
C GLU A 56 4.09 -28.92 11.67
N ARG A 57 4.21 -29.93 10.80
CA ARG A 57 4.66 -29.72 9.42
C ARG A 57 3.72 -28.82 8.63
N VAL A 58 2.40 -28.97 8.76
CA VAL A 58 1.44 -28.04 8.14
C VAL A 58 1.69 -26.61 8.61
N GLN A 59 1.88 -26.38 9.91
CA GLN A 59 2.13 -25.04 10.45
C GLN A 59 3.44 -24.45 9.90
N GLN A 60 4.48 -25.25 9.80
CA GLN A 60 5.76 -24.83 9.22
C GLN A 60 5.59 -24.42 7.74
N GLU A 61 4.87 -25.21 6.94
CA GLU A 61 4.64 -24.86 5.53
C GLU A 61 3.71 -23.66 5.36
N MET A 62 2.75 -23.45 6.27
CA MET A 62 1.95 -22.22 6.31
C MET A 62 2.82 -20.98 6.56
N ALA A 63 3.78 -21.06 7.48
CA ALA A 63 4.75 -19.99 7.70
C ALA A 63 5.63 -19.74 6.47
N ASN A 64 6.07 -20.80 5.78
CA ASN A 64 6.83 -20.69 4.53
C ASN A 64 6.01 -20.02 3.42
N ARG A 65 4.73 -20.38 3.29
CA ARG A 65 3.80 -19.75 2.35
C ARG A 65 3.68 -18.25 2.64
N ASP A 66 3.43 -17.89 3.89
CA ASP A 66 3.24 -16.49 4.29
C ASP A 66 4.51 -15.66 4.05
N ALA A 67 5.68 -16.22 4.35
CA ALA A 67 6.97 -15.59 4.04
C ALA A 67 7.18 -15.40 2.52
N ALA A 68 6.85 -16.40 1.70
CA ALA A 68 6.96 -16.29 0.24
C ALA A 68 5.98 -15.24 -0.32
N THR A 69 4.79 -15.09 0.25
CA THR A 69 3.83 -14.05 -0.11
C THR A 69 4.37 -12.65 0.23
N GLN A 70 4.91 -12.48 1.43
CA GLN A 70 5.55 -11.21 1.84
C GLN A 70 6.74 -10.85 0.94
N ASP A 71 7.55 -11.83 0.55
CA ASP A 71 8.64 -11.63 -0.42
C ASP A 71 8.10 -11.11 -1.76
N LEU A 72 6.99 -11.67 -2.26
CA LEU A 72 6.38 -11.23 -3.52
C LEU A 72 5.83 -9.80 -3.42
N GLU A 73 5.19 -9.45 -2.31
CA GLU A 73 4.70 -8.09 -2.06
C GLU A 73 5.86 -7.09 -2.00
N ARG A 74 6.93 -7.42 -1.27
CA ARG A 74 8.15 -6.62 -1.22
C ARG A 74 8.72 -6.40 -2.62
N ILE A 75 8.92 -7.47 -3.41
CA ILE A 75 9.46 -7.38 -4.77
C ILE A 75 8.55 -6.53 -5.68
N ALA A 76 7.22 -6.63 -5.53
CA ALA A 76 6.29 -5.80 -6.29
C ALA A 76 6.44 -4.31 -5.96
N ASN A 77 6.56 -3.98 -4.67
CA ASN A 77 6.79 -2.61 -4.20
C ASN A 77 8.14 -2.08 -4.69
N ASP A 78 9.22 -2.87 -4.58
CA ASP A 78 10.56 -2.49 -5.02
C ASP A 78 10.59 -2.22 -6.54
N LYS A 79 9.94 -3.06 -7.35
CA LYS A 79 9.77 -2.83 -8.79
C LYS A 79 8.98 -1.55 -9.09
N GLN A 80 7.96 -1.24 -8.29
CA GLN A 80 7.18 -0.02 -8.47
C GLN A 80 8.01 1.22 -8.13
N MET A 81 8.80 1.17 -7.06
CA MET A 81 9.72 2.24 -6.68
C MET A 81 10.78 2.48 -7.75
N LEU A 82 11.44 1.42 -8.24
CA LEU A 82 12.44 1.54 -9.30
C LEU A 82 11.84 2.13 -10.60
N ARG A 83 10.60 1.76 -10.94
CA ARG A 83 9.87 2.38 -12.07
C ARG A 83 9.52 3.85 -11.84
N TYR A 84 9.29 4.25 -10.60
CA TYR A 84 9.04 5.64 -10.24
C TYR A 84 10.33 6.45 -10.36
N GLU A 85 11.43 5.96 -9.77
CA GLU A 85 12.77 6.55 -9.84
C GLU A 85 13.27 6.73 -11.28
N THR A 86 13.12 5.71 -12.12
CA THR A 86 13.49 5.78 -13.54
C THR A 86 12.63 6.70 -14.40
N ARG A 87 11.42 7.04 -13.94
CA ARG A 87 10.53 8.01 -14.63
C ARG A 87 10.78 9.46 -14.21
N LEU A 88 11.56 9.70 -13.15
CA LEU A 88 11.86 11.04 -12.68
C LEU A 88 13.15 11.51 -13.35
N PRO A 89 13.10 12.45 -14.32
CA PRO A 89 14.32 13.05 -14.84
C PRO A 89 15.06 13.73 -13.68
N GLY A 90 16.37 13.50 -13.59
CA GLY A 90 17.22 14.01 -12.53
C GLY A 90 17.28 15.54 -12.53
N GLU A 91 16.37 16.16 -11.77
CA GLU A 91 16.50 17.40 -10.99
C GLU A 91 15.13 17.67 -10.33
N ASN A 92 15.07 17.57 -9.00
CA ASN A 92 13.96 18.00 -8.14
C ASN A 92 12.52 17.70 -8.62
N PRO A 93 12.12 16.43 -8.72
CA PRO A 93 10.82 16.07 -9.27
C PRO A 93 9.62 16.42 -8.37
N GLY A 94 9.83 16.58 -7.06
CA GLY A 94 8.78 17.05 -6.16
C GLY A 94 8.30 18.46 -6.50
N GLN A 95 9.18 19.29 -7.07
CA GLN A 95 8.89 20.67 -7.46
C GLN A 95 8.13 20.72 -8.79
N ALA A 96 8.59 19.97 -9.80
CA ALA A 96 7.90 19.91 -11.09
C ALA A 96 6.53 19.22 -11.01
N PHE A 97 6.38 18.16 -10.21
CA PHE A 97 5.09 17.51 -9.98
C PHE A 97 4.15 18.39 -9.14
N ALA A 98 4.67 19.12 -8.15
CA ALA A 98 3.88 20.09 -7.38
C ALA A 98 3.46 21.29 -8.24
N GLU A 99 4.32 21.81 -9.11
CA GLU A 99 4.00 22.88 -10.06
C GLU A 99 2.98 22.41 -11.11
N GLN A 100 3.08 21.17 -11.58
CA GLN A 100 2.10 20.59 -12.51
C GLN A 100 0.74 20.35 -11.86
N LEU A 101 0.72 19.93 -10.59
CA LEU A 101 -0.51 19.83 -9.78
C LEU A 101 -1.11 21.22 -9.55
N LEU A 102 -0.31 22.22 -9.18
CA LEU A 102 -0.75 23.61 -9.01
C LEU A 102 -1.33 24.18 -10.31
N GLY A 103 -0.66 23.97 -11.45
CA GLY A 103 -1.18 24.37 -12.76
C GLY A 103 -2.51 23.68 -13.12
N GLN A 104 -2.69 22.41 -12.77
CA GLN A 104 -3.98 21.73 -12.94
C GLN A 104 -5.08 22.29 -12.04
N PHE A 105 -4.76 22.71 -10.81
CA PHE A 105 -5.72 23.36 -9.92
C PHE A 105 -6.11 24.75 -10.44
N ASP A 106 -5.15 25.51 -10.98
CA ASP A 106 -5.42 26.81 -11.63
C ASP A 106 -6.30 26.66 -12.88
N ASP A 107 -6.05 25.66 -13.72
CA ASP A 107 -6.89 25.36 -14.89
C ASP A 107 -8.31 24.88 -14.51
N MET A 108 -8.47 24.31 -13.31
CA MET A 108 -9.77 23.95 -12.72
C MET A 108 -10.42 25.12 -11.96
N GLY A 109 -9.80 26.31 -11.95
CA GLY A 109 -10.31 27.51 -11.27
C GLY A 109 -10.23 27.45 -9.74
N VAL A 110 -9.39 26.56 -9.18
CA VAL A 110 -9.17 26.43 -7.75
C VAL A 110 -7.91 27.20 -7.39
N HIS A 111 -8.04 28.53 -7.28
CA HIS A 111 -6.97 29.40 -6.84
C HIS A 111 -6.89 29.40 -5.31
N GLY A 112 -5.72 29.07 -4.75
CA GLY A 112 -5.52 28.97 -3.29
C GLY A 112 -5.92 30.25 -2.52
N GLU A 113 -5.78 31.42 -3.14
CA GLU A 113 -6.19 32.72 -2.55
C GLU A 113 -7.72 32.83 -2.40
N GLU A 114 -8.52 32.32 -3.33
CA GLU A 114 -9.98 32.36 -3.24
C GLU A 114 -10.53 31.43 -2.15
N TYR A 115 -9.83 30.32 -1.85
CA TYR A 115 -10.25 29.40 -0.80
C TYR A 115 -10.03 29.99 0.59
N GLU A 116 -8.89 30.68 0.81
CA GLU A 116 -8.64 31.39 2.06
C GLU A 116 -9.56 32.61 2.23
N LEU A 117 -9.80 33.39 1.16
CA LEU A 117 -10.76 34.50 1.17
C LEU A 117 -12.20 34.03 1.45
N ASN A 118 -12.64 32.91 0.88
CA ASN A 118 -13.95 32.32 1.16
C ASN A 118 -14.07 31.83 2.61
N LYS A 119 -12.98 31.30 3.18
CA LYS A 119 -12.98 30.84 4.57
C LYS A 119 -13.04 32.01 5.55
N ILE A 120 -12.25 33.06 5.30
CA ILE A 120 -12.27 34.30 6.08
C ILE A 120 -13.64 34.99 5.98
N SER A 121 -14.24 35.03 4.79
CA SER A 121 -15.59 35.58 4.58
C SER A 121 -16.66 34.80 5.37
N LYS A 122 -16.65 33.48 5.30
CA LYS A 122 -17.61 32.64 6.04
C LYS A 122 -17.46 32.75 7.55
N ASP A 123 -16.23 32.87 8.05
CA ASP A 123 -15.98 33.06 9.48
C ASP A 123 -16.46 34.45 9.94
N GLN A 124 -16.28 35.51 9.13
CA GLN A 124 -16.83 36.84 9.41
C GLN A 124 -18.37 36.87 9.40
N GLU A 125 -19.02 36.22 8.45
CA GLU A 125 -20.49 36.11 8.41
C GLU A 125 -21.04 35.35 9.63
N ALA A 126 -20.33 34.31 10.09
CA ALA A 126 -20.70 33.56 11.28
C ALA A 126 -20.60 34.43 12.56
N ASP A 127 -19.54 35.24 12.67
CA ASP A 127 -19.35 36.17 13.78
C ASP A 127 -20.38 37.32 13.77
N ASP A 128 -20.72 37.84 12.60
CA ASP A 128 -21.76 38.88 12.44
C ASP A 128 -23.16 38.35 12.78
N MET A 129 -23.47 37.10 12.40
CA MET A 129 -24.71 36.44 12.81
C MET A 129 -24.76 36.18 14.32
N LEU A 130 -23.64 35.80 14.93
CA LEU A 130 -23.50 35.66 16.39
C LEU A 130 -23.69 36.99 17.11
N ALA A 131 -23.13 38.08 16.58
CA ALA A 131 -23.29 39.42 17.12
C ALA A 131 -24.75 39.90 17.00
N ALA A 132 -25.42 39.67 15.87
CA ALA A 132 -26.83 39.99 15.66
C ALA A 132 -27.75 39.18 16.60
N LEU A 133 -27.45 37.91 16.84
CA LEU A 133 -28.18 37.07 17.81
C LEU A 133 -27.96 37.55 19.25
N LYS A 134 -26.73 37.93 19.62
CA LYS A 134 -26.41 38.52 20.93
C LYS A 134 -27.11 39.85 21.15
N MET A 135 -27.20 40.72 20.15
CA MET A 135 -27.99 41.96 20.24
C MET A 135 -29.48 41.69 20.41
N LYS A 136 -30.04 40.71 19.68
CA LYS A 136 -31.46 40.31 19.82
C LYS A 136 -31.78 39.68 21.18
N LEU A 137 -30.83 38.96 21.78
CA LEU A 137 -30.95 38.39 23.13
C LEU A 137 -30.68 39.43 24.24
N GLY A 138 -29.81 40.41 24.00
CA GLY A 138 -29.52 41.52 24.93
C GLY A 138 -30.63 42.56 25.04
N ASN A 139 -31.47 42.71 24.00
CA ASN A 139 -32.66 43.57 24.01
C ASN A 139 -33.92 42.93 24.64
N LYS A 140 -33.81 41.74 25.23
CA LYS A 140 -34.83 41.15 26.12
C LYS A 140 -34.41 41.32 27.58
N LYS A 141 -34.43 42.56 28.06
CA LYS A 141 -34.59 42.91 29.49
C LYS A 141 -35.52 44.09 29.60
#